data_AF-A0A8B3FD42-F1
#
_entry.id   AF-A0A8B3FD42-F1
#
_cell.length_a   1.000
_cell.length_b   1.000
_cell.length_c   1.000
_cell.angle_alpha   90.00
_cell.angle_beta   90.00
_cell.angle_gamma   90.00
#
_symmetry.space_group_name_H-M   'P 1'
#
loop_
_entity.id
_entity.type
_entity.pdbx_description
1 polymer ?
#
loop_
_entity_poly.entity_id
_entity_poly.type
_entity_poly.pdbx_seq_one_letter_code
_entity_poly.pdbx_strand_id
1 'polypeptide(L)'
;MTTTTTAAGVLESSLRPVRAQLDLAIEQTTGIVQRSVESATVLLDQVQTLCIEQLNKEVDYYNAIIDRLEAAENDLTTKALALTQVQERVESAELVAAEATAERDSVTAKYKLAITEKGMLATELNQLKSLNPERLKAQLARVKNDLNDSRTLRDQQLAEIRRLKKEAADKTSKLSTMVQLNDELNHAIADMRARLQRADGDVEQRYWQAANGVQFYFYTFQWGLQLYSPEYDVKILNDIDWHLEIRSTIGICMIVSVSEWAAPIYPTVENFRDSWPDGLTEAITARIRELLEATHPHLVRRAEWAESVLAGSLPLKEQHLDLLSAAGIHSMFDVVRRTPDALAEKVKGFGISTARQVHAKCMGLVKDWELAQKQNEAA
;
A
#
# COMPACT_ATOMS: atom_id res chain seq x y z
N MET A 1 36.91 -14.10 -3.53
CA MET A 1 35.91 -14.08 -4.62
C MET A 1 35.87 -15.47 -5.22
N THR A 2 34.95 -16.30 -4.76
CA THR A 2 34.67 -17.62 -5.33
C THR A 2 33.83 -17.41 -6.58
N THR A 3 34.43 -17.60 -7.75
CA THR A 3 33.71 -17.67 -9.02
C THR A 3 32.73 -18.84 -8.95
N THR A 4 31.44 -18.56 -8.84
CA THR A 4 30.38 -19.55 -8.99
C THR A 4 30.36 -20.00 -10.45
N THR A 5 31.08 -21.06 -10.75
CA THR A 5 31.06 -21.71 -12.07
C THR A 5 29.69 -22.36 -12.25
N THR A 6 28.91 -21.91 -13.24
CA THR A 6 27.62 -22.52 -13.55
C THR A 6 27.83 -23.89 -14.19
N ALA A 7 26.91 -24.84 -13.96
CA ALA A 7 27.00 -26.17 -14.56
C ALA A 7 27.07 -26.10 -16.10
N ALA A 8 26.37 -25.14 -16.71
CA ALA A 8 26.48 -24.83 -18.14
C ALA A 8 27.90 -24.40 -18.55
N GLY A 9 28.55 -23.54 -17.76
CA GLY A 9 29.94 -23.10 -18.02
C GLY A 9 30.95 -24.24 -17.88
N VAL A 10 30.75 -25.15 -16.93
CA VAL A 10 31.59 -26.36 -16.77
C VAL A 10 31.37 -27.30 -17.97
N LEU A 11 30.13 -27.51 -18.40
CA LEU A 11 29.81 -28.37 -19.55
C LEU A 11 30.42 -27.82 -20.84
N GLU A 12 30.27 -26.53 -21.09
CA GLU A 12 30.82 -25.85 -22.26
C GLU A 12 32.35 -25.91 -22.28
N SER A 13 33.00 -25.63 -21.14
CA SER A 13 34.46 -25.72 -21.02
C SER A 13 34.99 -27.13 -21.27
N SER A 14 34.21 -28.15 -20.87
CA SER A 14 34.58 -29.57 -20.98
C SER A 14 34.36 -30.14 -22.38
N LEU A 15 33.39 -29.60 -23.14
CA LEU A 15 33.08 -30.02 -24.51
C LEU A 15 33.87 -29.24 -25.57
N ARG A 16 34.44 -28.08 -25.22
CA ARG A 16 35.25 -27.25 -26.14
C ARG A 16 36.42 -28.02 -26.79
N PRO A 17 37.21 -28.86 -26.08
CA PRO A 17 38.27 -29.65 -26.73
C PRO A 17 37.72 -30.68 -27.71
N VAL A 18 36.55 -31.27 -27.42
CA VAL A 18 35.90 -32.26 -28.29
C VAL A 18 35.40 -31.59 -29.58
N ARG A 19 34.78 -30.40 -29.48
CA ARG A 19 34.40 -29.59 -30.65
C ARG A 19 35.62 -29.26 -31.52
N ALA A 20 36.71 -28.78 -30.91
CA ALA A 20 37.92 -28.46 -31.65
C ALA A 20 38.51 -29.66 -32.42
N GLN A 21 38.40 -30.88 -31.88
CA GLN A 21 38.82 -32.09 -32.59
C GLN A 21 37.87 -32.47 -33.73
N LEU A 22 36.56 -32.28 -33.56
CA LEU A 22 35.57 -32.50 -34.62
C LEU A 22 35.75 -31.49 -35.76
N ASP A 23 35.98 -30.21 -35.45
CA ASP A 23 36.26 -29.17 -36.44
C ASP A 23 37.50 -29.51 -37.27
N LEU A 24 38.58 -29.95 -36.61
CA LEU A 24 39.81 -30.39 -37.29
C LEU A 24 39.58 -31.63 -38.17
N ALA A 25 38.71 -32.55 -37.76
CA ALA A 25 38.34 -33.72 -38.55
C ALA A 25 37.46 -33.35 -39.77
N ILE A 26 36.62 -32.31 -39.66
CA ILE A 26 35.85 -31.77 -40.80
C ILE A 26 36.81 -31.21 -41.85
N GLU A 27 37.83 -30.44 -41.44
CA GLU A 27 38.83 -29.86 -42.36
C GLU A 27 39.65 -30.93 -43.11
N GLN A 28 39.85 -32.11 -42.51
CA GLN A 28 40.68 -33.19 -43.06
C GLN A 28 39.90 -34.26 -43.82
N THR A 29 38.57 -34.21 -43.86
CA THR A 29 37.73 -35.24 -44.49
C THR A 29 36.89 -34.66 -45.62
N THR A 30 36.47 -35.49 -46.60
CA THR A 30 35.59 -35.06 -47.70
C THR A 30 34.48 -36.06 -47.98
N GLY A 31 33.41 -35.61 -48.64
CA GLY A 31 32.32 -36.48 -49.09
C GLY A 31 31.46 -37.00 -47.94
N ILE A 32 31.17 -38.31 -47.93
CA ILE A 32 30.27 -38.94 -46.95
C ILE A 32 30.86 -38.89 -45.53
N VAL A 33 32.19 -39.01 -45.41
CA VAL A 33 32.88 -39.00 -44.11
C VAL A 33 32.74 -37.64 -43.45
N GLN A 34 32.96 -36.55 -44.19
CA GLN A 34 32.79 -35.19 -43.69
C GLN A 34 31.38 -34.93 -43.16
N ARG A 35 30.34 -35.31 -43.92
CA ARG A 35 28.94 -35.19 -43.48
C ARG A 35 28.65 -35.99 -42.20
N SER A 36 29.31 -37.13 -42.01
CA SER A 36 29.18 -37.92 -40.79
C SER A 36 29.79 -37.21 -39.57
N VAL A 37 30.91 -36.50 -39.74
CA VAL A 37 31.55 -35.72 -38.67
C VAL A 37 30.75 -34.45 -38.37
N GLU A 38 30.23 -33.77 -39.39
CA GLU A 38 29.29 -32.65 -39.23
C GLU A 38 28.04 -33.10 -38.45
N SER A 39 27.47 -34.25 -38.79
CA SER A 39 26.35 -34.83 -38.05
C SER A 39 26.71 -35.17 -36.60
N ALA A 40 27.92 -35.63 -36.32
CA ALA A 40 28.38 -35.89 -34.95
C ALA A 40 28.51 -34.59 -34.13
N THR A 41 28.91 -33.49 -34.77
CA THR A 41 28.98 -32.16 -34.15
C THR A 41 27.59 -31.66 -33.76
N VAL A 42 26.61 -31.80 -34.66
CA VAL A 42 25.21 -31.45 -34.36
C VAL A 42 24.64 -32.30 -33.22
N LEU A 43 24.94 -33.60 -33.20
CA LEU A 43 24.52 -34.49 -32.11
C LEU A 43 25.17 -34.09 -30.77
N LEU A 44 26.43 -33.66 -30.78
CA LEU A 44 27.13 -33.19 -29.58
C LEU A 44 26.46 -31.93 -29.02
N ASP A 45 26.09 -30.99 -29.88
CA ASP A 45 25.38 -29.75 -29.49
C ASP A 45 23.97 -30.04 -28.96
N GLN A 46 23.26 -31.00 -29.56
CA GLN A 46 21.97 -31.47 -29.07
C GLN A 46 22.09 -32.11 -27.68
N VAL A 47 23.10 -32.96 -27.46
CA VAL A 47 23.34 -33.58 -26.15
C VAL A 47 23.68 -32.52 -25.10
N GLN A 48 24.52 -31.53 -25.42
CA GLN A 48 24.79 -30.42 -24.51
C GLN A 48 23.51 -29.68 -24.13
N THR A 49 22.66 -29.37 -25.12
CA THR A 49 21.41 -28.66 -24.90
C THR A 49 20.47 -29.45 -23.98
N LEU A 50 20.31 -30.75 -24.23
CA LEU A 50 19.49 -31.64 -23.40
C LEU A 50 20.01 -31.75 -21.96
N CYS A 51 21.34 -31.83 -21.78
CA CYS A 51 21.95 -31.84 -20.45
C CYS A 51 21.67 -30.53 -19.69
N ILE A 52 21.77 -29.39 -20.35
CA ILE A 52 21.47 -28.09 -19.73
C ILE A 52 19.98 -28.00 -19.37
N GLU A 53 19.10 -28.43 -20.27
CA GLU A 53 17.65 -28.43 -20.02
C GLU A 53 17.28 -29.34 -18.84
N GLN A 54 17.87 -30.52 -18.76
CA GLN A 54 17.65 -31.45 -17.64
C GLN A 54 18.16 -30.86 -16.31
N LEU A 55 19.33 -30.24 -16.30
CA LEU A 55 19.87 -29.56 -15.12
C LEU A 55 18.97 -28.41 -14.67
N ASN A 56 18.44 -27.61 -15.61
CA ASN A 56 17.51 -26.55 -15.28
C ASN A 56 16.22 -27.10 -14.65
N LYS A 57 15.66 -28.19 -15.20
CA LYS A 57 14.49 -28.85 -14.60
C LYS A 57 14.76 -29.35 -13.18
N GLU A 58 15.94 -29.89 -12.93
CA GLU A 58 16.34 -30.31 -11.59
C GLU A 58 16.49 -29.14 -10.63
N VAL A 59 17.11 -28.03 -11.08
CA VAL A 59 17.21 -26.80 -10.29
C VAL A 59 15.83 -26.25 -9.95
N ASP A 60 14.91 -26.19 -10.92
CA ASP A 60 13.53 -25.75 -10.70
C ASP A 60 12.81 -26.66 -9.69
N TYR A 61 13.02 -27.97 -9.78
CA TYR A 61 12.48 -28.93 -8.83
C TYR A 61 13.02 -28.72 -7.41
N TYR A 62 14.33 -28.50 -7.27
CA TYR A 62 14.95 -28.22 -5.97
C TYR A 62 14.46 -26.90 -5.38
N ASN A 63 14.34 -25.85 -6.20
CA ASN A 63 13.79 -24.56 -5.76
C ASN A 63 12.34 -24.74 -5.26
N ALA A 64 11.51 -25.50 -5.98
CA ALA A 64 10.15 -25.80 -5.54
C ALA A 64 10.09 -26.60 -4.22
N ILE A 65 11.07 -27.45 -3.93
CA ILE A 65 11.18 -28.13 -2.63
C ILE A 65 11.59 -27.15 -1.54
N ILE A 66 12.53 -26.25 -1.81
CA ILE A 66 12.97 -25.22 -0.85
C ILE A 66 11.79 -24.32 -0.50
N ASP A 67 11.04 -23.84 -1.48
CA ASP A 67 9.84 -23.02 -1.25
C ASP A 67 8.81 -23.74 -0.35
N ARG A 68 8.61 -25.05 -0.58
CA ARG A 68 7.73 -25.87 0.26
C ARG A 68 8.26 -26.06 1.68
N LEU A 69 9.57 -26.20 1.83
CA LEU A 69 10.22 -26.34 3.13
C LEU A 69 10.09 -25.05 3.94
N GLU A 70 10.38 -23.90 3.32
CA GLU A 70 10.23 -22.58 3.94
C GLU A 70 8.78 -22.31 4.33
N ALA A 71 7.81 -22.68 3.48
CA ALA A 71 6.39 -22.58 3.82
C ALA A 71 6.02 -23.46 5.02
N ALA A 72 6.54 -24.70 5.08
CA ALA A 72 6.30 -25.61 6.18
C ALA A 72 6.95 -25.15 7.50
N GLU A 73 8.15 -24.57 7.45
CA GLU A 73 8.83 -23.99 8.62
C GLU A 73 8.07 -22.79 9.17
N ASN A 74 7.55 -21.92 8.29
CA ASN A 74 6.71 -20.80 8.68
C ASN A 74 5.39 -21.25 9.33
N ASP A 75 4.73 -22.27 8.78
CA ASP A 75 3.50 -22.84 9.35
C ASP A 75 3.78 -23.51 10.71
N LEU A 76 4.90 -24.23 10.83
CA LEU A 76 5.32 -24.85 12.09
C LEU A 76 5.58 -23.79 13.17
N THR A 77 6.27 -22.71 12.82
CA THR A 77 6.57 -21.60 13.73
C THR A 77 5.28 -20.91 14.21
N THR A 78 4.34 -20.70 13.29
CA THR A 78 3.02 -20.12 13.61
C THR A 78 2.22 -21.03 14.54
N LYS A 79 2.19 -22.33 14.27
CA LYS A 79 1.52 -23.32 15.12
C LYS A 79 2.16 -23.47 16.50
N ALA A 80 3.50 -23.40 16.58
CA ALA A 80 4.21 -23.42 17.86
C ALA A 80 3.83 -22.22 18.74
N LEU A 81 3.75 -21.02 18.16
CA LEU A 81 3.33 -19.82 18.88
C LEU A 81 1.87 -19.93 19.37
N ALA A 82 0.97 -20.42 18.52
CA ALA A 82 -0.43 -20.65 18.91
C ALA A 82 -0.56 -21.68 20.04
N LEU A 83 0.26 -22.74 20.03
CA LEU A 83 0.28 -23.74 21.09
C LEU A 83 0.72 -23.14 22.43
N THR A 84 1.77 -22.31 22.44
CA THR A 84 2.23 -21.60 23.66
C THR A 84 1.12 -20.72 24.23
N GLN A 85 0.41 -19.96 23.39
CA GLN A 85 -0.71 -19.14 23.84
C GLN A 85 -1.87 -19.97 24.43
N VAL A 86 -2.16 -21.14 23.86
CA VAL A 86 -3.18 -22.04 24.41
C VAL A 86 -2.72 -22.61 25.76
N GLN A 87 -1.44 -22.97 25.91
CA GLN A 87 -0.88 -23.45 27.18
C GLN A 87 -0.99 -22.38 28.28
N GLU A 88 -0.61 -21.14 28.00
CA GLU A 88 -0.75 -20.03 28.97
C GLU A 88 -2.21 -19.81 29.40
N ARG A 89 -3.17 -19.93 28.47
CA ARG A 89 -4.60 -19.83 28.77
C ARG A 89 -5.09 -20.99 29.64
N VAL A 90 -4.58 -22.20 29.44
CA VAL A 90 -4.92 -23.37 30.25
C VAL A 90 -4.37 -23.19 31.67
N GLU A 91 -3.11 -22.81 31.83
CA GLU A 91 -2.50 -22.55 33.15
C GLU A 91 -3.25 -21.45 33.91
N SER A 92 -3.63 -20.37 33.22
CA SER A 92 -4.44 -19.30 33.81
C SER A 92 -5.83 -19.80 34.27
N ALA A 93 -6.48 -20.63 33.45
CA ALA A 93 -7.79 -21.20 33.80
C ALA A 93 -7.69 -22.18 35.00
N GLU A 94 -6.63 -22.96 35.08
CA GLU A 94 -6.35 -23.85 36.21
C GLU A 94 -6.13 -23.05 37.51
N LEU A 95 -5.39 -21.94 37.45
CA LEU A 95 -5.20 -21.04 38.60
C LEU A 95 -6.54 -20.50 39.11
N VAL A 96 -7.38 -19.99 38.20
CA VAL A 96 -8.71 -19.46 38.56
C VAL A 96 -9.61 -20.54 39.16
N ALA A 97 -9.55 -21.77 38.65
CA ALA A 97 -10.29 -22.90 39.20
C ALA A 97 -9.81 -23.26 40.62
N ALA A 98 -8.49 -23.22 40.86
CA ALA A 98 -7.91 -23.46 42.18
C ALA A 98 -8.34 -22.39 43.19
N GLU A 99 -8.29 -21.10 42.81
CA GLU A 99 -8.75 -19.98 43.64
C GLU A 99 -10.25 -20.11 43.99
N ALA A 100 -11.09 -20.40 43.00
CA ALA A 100 -12.52 -20.61 43.22
C ALA A 100 -12.80 -21.77 44.19
N THR A 101 -12.00 -22.84 44.13
CA THR A 101 -12.11 -23.98 45.03
C THR A 101 -11.71 -23.61 46.46
N ALA A 102 -10.61 -22.85 46.62
CA ALA A 102 -10.17 -22.36 47.92
C ALA A 102 -11.19 -21.41 48.57
N GLU A 103 -11.78 -20.51 47.79
CA GLU A 103 -12.86 -19.59 48.23
C GLU A 103 -14.07 -20.40 48.73
N ARG A 104 -14.49 -21.41 47.96
CA ARG A 104 -15.60 -22.31 48.33
C ARG A 104 -15.34 -23.01 49.66
N ASP A 105 -14.13 -23.52 49.85
CA ASP A 105 -13.76 -24.24 51.07
C ASP A 105 -13.70 -23.30 52.29
N SER A 106 -13.20 -22.07 52.11
CA SER A 106 -13.24 -21.00 53.11
C SER A 106 -14.67 -20.64 53.53
N VAL A 107 -15.58 -20.45 52.57
CA VAL A 107 -17.00 -20.18 52.83
C VAL A 107 -17.65 -21.36 53.56
N THR A 108 -17.33 -22.59 53.17
CA THR A 108 -17.85 -23.79 53.81
C THR A 108 -17.38 -23.91 55.26
N ALA A 109 -16.13 -23.58 55.54
CA ALA A 109 -15.58 -23.54 56.90
C ALA A 109 -16.27 -22.48 57.76
N LYS A 110 -16.44 -21.25 57.26
CA LYS A 110 -17.17 -20.17 57.94
C LYS A 110 -18.62 -20.56 58.25
N TYR A 111 -19.29 -21.23 57.31
CA TYR A 111 -20.65 -21.71 57.50
C TYR A 111 -20.76 -22.76 58.62
N LYS A 112 -19.83 -23.72 58.69
CA LYS A 112 -19.77 -24.70 59.79
C LYS A 112 -19.57 -24.02 61.14
N LEU A 113 -18.69 -23.02 61.20
CA LEU A 113 -18.41 -22.23 62.41
C LEU A 113 -19.66 -21.48 62.91
N ALA A 114 -20.39 -20.84 62.00
CA ALA A 114 -21.64 -20.14 62.32
C ALA A 114 -22.74 -21.10 62.82
N ILE A 115 -22.79 -22.34 62.31
CA ILE A 115 -23.72 -23.37 62.83
C ILE A 115 -23.38 -23.73 64.28
N THR A 116 -22.10 -23.91 64.61
CA THR A 116 -21.68 -24.20 65.99
C THR A 116 -21.94 -23.05 66.95
N GLU A 117 -21.64 -21.80 66.55
CA GLU A 117 -21.95 -20.61 67.35
C GLU A 117 -23.45 -20.46 67.61
N LYS A 118 -24.29 -20.71 66.59
CA LYS A 118 -25.74 -20.74 66.74
C LYS A 118 -26.20 -21.79 67.75
N GLY A 119 -25.54 -22.95 67.78
CA GLY A 119 -25.79 -24.00 68.78
C GLY A 119 -25.49 -23.52 70.19
N MET A 120 -24.33 -22.88 70.40
CA MET A 120 -23.91 -22.34 71.70
C MET A 120 -24.85 -21.22 72.18
N LEU A 121 -25.18 -20.26 71.30
CA LEU A 121 -26.13 -19.18 71.59
C LEU A 121 -27.54 -19.71 71.93
N ALA A 122 -27.98 -20.82 71.34
CA ALA A 122 -29.27 -21.43 71.68
C ALA A 122 -29.29 -22.02 73.10
N THR A 123 -28.19 -22.63 73.55
CA THR A 123 -28.00 -23.08 74.93
C THR A 123 -27.96 -21.90 75.92
N GLU A 124 -27.24 -20.83 75.57
CA GLU A 124 -27.13 -19.63 76.41
C GLU A 124 -28.46 -18.87 76.51
N LEU A 125 -29.23 -18.79 75.41
CA LEU A 125 -30.59 -18.27 75.39
C LEU A 125 -31.52 -19.06 76.32
N ASN A 126 -31.37 -20.39 76.38
CA ASN A 126 -32.17 -21.24 77.26
C ASN A 126 -31.80 -21.07 78.74
N GLN A 127 -30.52 -20.80 79.05
CA GLN A 127 -30.07 -20.45 80.40
C GLN A 127 -30.52 -19.04 80.82
N LEU A 128 -30.52 -18.08 79.89
CA LEU A 128 -30.97 -16.71 80.17
C LEU A 128 -32.50 -16.63 80.37
N LYS A 129 -33.27 -17.46 79.66
CA LYS A 129 -34.73 -17.60 79.84
C LYS A 129 -35.14 -17.99 81.27
N SER A 130 -34.27 -18.63 82.05
CA SER A 130 -34.60 -19.04 83.43
C SER A 130 -34.36 -17.93 84.47
N LEU A 131 -33.68 -16.84 84.13
CA LEU A 131 -33.17 -15.87 85.12
C LEU A 131 -33.85 -14.49 85.11
N ASN A 132 -34.54 -14.03 84.06
CA ASN A 132 -35.31 -12.77 84.10
C ASN A 132 -36.28 -12.57 82.90
N PRO A 133 -37.61 -12.81 83.03
CA PRO A 133 -38.53 -12.88 81.89
C PRO A 133 -38.83 -11.55 81.17
N GLU A 134 -38.89 -10.43 81.89
CA GLU A 134 -39.41 -9.16 81.35
C GLU A 134 -38.37 -8.34 80.58
N ARG A 135 -37.13 -8.25 81.07
CA ARG A 135 -36.03 -7.57 80.35
C ARG A 135 -35.65 -8.29 79.04
N LEU A 136 -35.81 -9.62 79.02
CA LEU A 136 -35.57 -10.47 77.86
C LEU A 136 -36.64 -10.34 76.77
N LYS A 137 -37.92 -10.10 77.10
CA LYS A 137 -38.95 -9.81 76.07
C LYS A 137 -38.60 -8.56 75.27
N ALA A 138 -38.13 -7.50 75.95
CA ALA A 138 -37.73 -6.25 75.30
C ALA A 138 -36.47 -6.43 74.43
N GLN A 139 -35.46 -7.16 74.91
CA GLN A 139 -34.27 -7.48 74.12
C GLN A 139 -34.58 -8.42 72.94
N LEU A 140 -35.45 -9.41 73.13
CA LEU A 140 -35.82 -10.35 72.08
C LEU A 140 -36.65 -9.67 70.99
N ALA A 141 -37.50 -8.70 71.34
CA ALA A 141 -38.20 -7.86 70.37
C ALA A 141 -37.21 -6.98 69.56
N ARG A 142 -36.22 -6.37 70.23
CA ARG A 142 -35.16 -5.58 69.56
C ARG A 142 -34.32 -6.43 68.61
N VAL A 143 -33.77 -7.55 69.10
CA VAL A 143 -32.96 -8.46 68.30
C VAL A 143 -33.76 -9.03 67.12
N LYS A 144 -35.06 -9.27 67.30
CA LYS A 144 -35.92 -9.74 66.21
C LYS A 144 -36.13 -8.68 65.13
N ASN A 145 -36.27 -7.40 65.51
CA ASN A 145 -36.31 -6.29 64.57
C ASN A 145 -34.96 -6.11 63.85
N ASP A 146 -33.85 -6.07 64.59
CA ASP A 146 -32.51 -5.93 64.01
C ASP A 146 -32.17 -7.08 63.05
N LEU A 147 -32.58 -8.31 63.40
CA LEU A 147 -32.44 -9.48 62.53
C LEU A 147 -33.29 -9.37 61.26
N ASN A 148 -34.48 -8.79 61.36
CA ASN A 148 -35.37 -8.59 60.22
C ASN A 148 -34.81 -7.50 59.30
N ASP A 149 -34.36 -6.38 59.85
CA ASP A 149 -33.72 -5.29 59.10
C ASP A 149 -32.44 -5.77 58.42
N SER A 150 -31.61 -6.55 59.12
CA SER A 150 -30.41 -7.16 58.56
C SER A 150 -30.72 -8.17 57.45
N ARG A 151 -31.80 -8.96 57.57
CA ARG A 151 -32.27 -9.85 56.49
C ARG A 151 -32.73 -9.05 55.26
N THR A 152 -33.49 -7.99 55.48
CA THR A 152 -34.02 -7.14 54.40
C THR A 152 -32.89 -6.44 53.65
N LEU A 153 -31.92 -5.87 54.37
CA LEU A 153 -30.73 -5.25 53.79
C LEU A 153 -29.89 -6.27 53.02
N ARG A 154 -29.70 -7.47 53.56
CA ARG A 154 -28.98 -8.56 52.88
C ARG A 154 -29.68 -8.99 51.59
N ASP A 155 -31.01 -9.10 51.61
CA ASP A 155 -31.78 -9.51 50.44
C ASP A 155 -31.75 -8.41 49.35
N GLN A 156 -31.75 -7.13 49.74
CA GLN A 156 -31.51 -6.00 48.83
C GLN A 156 -30.11 -6.02 48.23
N GLN A 157 -29.07 -6.25 49.05
CA GLN A 157 -27.69 -6.36 48.56
C GLN A 157 -27.51 -7.56 47.63
N LEU A 158 -28.15 -8.71 47.91
CA LEU A 158 -28.13 -9.87 47.03
C LEU A 158 -28.82 -9.60 45.69
N ALA A 159 -29.92 -8.85 45.69
CA ALA A 159 -30.60 -8.44 44.45
C ALA A 159 -29.71 -7.51 43.62
N GLU A 160 -29.06 -6.54 44.25
CA GLU A 160 -28.16 -5.59 43.57
C GLU A 160 -26.90 -6.27 43.05
N ILE A 161 -26.29 -7.19 43.82
CA ILE A 161 -25.17 -8.01 43.36
C ILE A 161 -25.56 -8.85 42.13
N ARG A 162 -26.78 -9.42 42.11
CA ARG A 162 -27.28 -10.17 40.94
C ARG A 162 -27.46 -9.25 39.74
N ARG A 163 -27.98 -8.04 39.93
CA ARG A 163 -28.15 -7.03 38.86
C ARG A 163 -26.80 -6.62 38.27
N LEU A 164 -25.84 -6.25 39.13
CA LEU A 164 -24.49 -5.87 38.72
C LEU A 164 -23.74 -7.01 38.04
N LYS A 165 -23.88 -8.25 38.52
CA LYS A 165 -23.31 -9.43 37.85
C LYS A 165 -23.88 -9.63 36.46
N LYS A 166 -25.19 -9.40 36.27
CA LYS A 166 -25.83 -9.50 34.96
C LYS A 166 -25.35 -8.40 34.01
N GLU A 167 -25.28 -7.14 34.46
CA GLU A 167 -24.74 -6.04 33.66
C GLU A 167 -23.25 -6.23 33.31
N ALA A 168 -22.46 -6.75 34.24
CA ALA A 168 -21.05 -7.06 33.99
C ALA A 168 -20.92 -8.16 32.92
N ALA A 169 -21.71 -9.24 33.02
CA ALA A 169 -21.72 -10.30 32.01
C ALA A 169 -22.12 -9.78 30.61
N ASP A 170 -23.16 -8.95 30.52
CA ASP A 170 -23.59 -8.34 29.26
C ASP A 170 -22.52 -7.42 28.66
N LYS A 171 -21.84 -6.61 29.50
CA LYS A 171 -20.75 -5.73 29.05
C LYS A 171 -19.53 -6.53 28.59
N THR A 172 -19.14 -7.58 29.31
CA THR A 172 -18.02 -8.45 28.94
C THR A 172 -18.31 -9.17 27.62
N SER A 173 -19.54 -9.65 27.41
CA SER A 173 -19.96 -10.26 26.15
C SER A 173 -19.87 -9.26 24.99
N LYS A 174 -20.39 -8.04 25.15
CA LYS A 174 -20.30 -6.99 24.11
C LYS A 174 -18.86 -6.58 23.82
N LEU A 175 -18.01 -6.48 24.84
CA LEU A 175 -16.60 -6.16 24.68
C LEU A 175 -15.88 -7.25 23.87
N SER A 176 -16.14 -8.52 24.17
CA SER A 176 -15.58 -9.64 23.40
C SER A 176 -15.97 -9.58 21.93
N THR A 177 -17.24 -9.28 21.62
CA THR A 177 -17.71 -9.14 20.24
C THR A 177 -17.06 -7.93 19.54
N MET A 178 -16.89 -6.81 20.26
CA MET A 178 -16.22 -5.63 19.70
C MET A 178 -14.73 -5.85 19.45
N VAL A 179 -14.02 -6.56 20.34
CA VAL A 179 -12.61 -6.90 20.16
C VAL A 179 -12.43 -7.79 18.93
N GLN A 180 -13.29 -8.79 18.76
CA GLN A 180 -13.25 -9.67 17.59
C GLN A 180 -13.53 -8.90 16.29
N LEU A 181 -14.55 -8.04 16.28
CA LEU A 181 -14.85 -7.20 15.11
C LEU A 181 -13.71 -6.22 14.79
N ASN A 182 -13.05 -5.67 15.80
CA ASN A 182 -11.92 -4.76 15.61
C ASN A 182 -10.72 -5.49 15.02
N ASP A 183 -10.45 -6.71 15.49
CA ASP A 183 -9.37 -7.54 14.95
C ASP A 183 -9.63 -7.93 13.49
N GLU A 184 -10.87 -8.32 13.16
CA GLU A 184 -11.31 -8.58 11.78
C GLU A 184 -11.17 -7.34 10.88
N LEU A 185 -11.55 -6.16 11.38
CA LEU A 185 -11.36 -4.89 10.67
C LEU A 185 -9.89 -4.55 10.46
N ASN A 186 -9.03 -4.75 11.46
CA ASN A 186 -7.60 -4.48 11.34
C ASN A 186 -6.93 -5.43 10.34
N HIS A 187 -7.32 -6.70 10.34
CA HIS A 187 -6.85 -7.67 9.33
C HIS A 187 -7.32 -7.29 7.93
N ALA A 188 -8.57 -6.88 7.78
CA ALA A 188 -9.11 -6.40 6.50
C ALA A 188 -8.41 -5.12 6.02
N ILE A 189 -8.13 -4.16 6.91
CA ILE A 189 -7.41 -2.93 6.57
C ILE A 189 -5.96 -3.24 6.19
N ALA A 190 -5.28 -4.13 6.91
CA ALA A 190 -3.91 -4.53 6.60
C ALA A 190 -3.81 -5.26 5.26
N ASP A 191 -4.74 -6.19 4.97
CA ASP A 191 -4.80 -6.88 3.67
C ASP A 191 -5.15 -5.92 2.53
N MET A 192 -6.15 -5.05 2.72
CA MET A 192 -6.53 -4.06 1.71
C MET A 192 -5.39 -3.07 1.44
N ARG A 193 -4.68 -2.61 2.47
CA ARG A 193 -3.51 -1.73 2.31
C ARG A 193 -2.36 -2.45 1.61
N ALA A 194 -2.07 -3.70 1.99
CA ALA A 194 -1.04 -4.51 1.35
C ALA A 194 -1.39 -4.90 -0.10
N ARG A 195 -2.68 -5.00 -0.44
CA ARG A 195 -3.16 -5.25 -1.82
C ARG A 195 -3.14 -3.99 -2.66
N LEU A 196 -3.55 -2.84 -2.12
CA LEU A 196 -3.43 -1.52 -2.76
C LEU A 196 -1.96 -1.18 -3.05
N GLN A 197 -1.07 -1.46 -2.10
CA GLN A 197 0.37 -1.19 -2.24
C GLN A 197 1.09 -2.16 -3.20
N ARG A 198 0.55 -3.37 -3.40
CA ARG A 198 1.06 -4.36 -4.38
C ARG A 198 0.47 -4.16 -5.78
N ALA A 199 -0.74 -3.63 -5.89
CA ALA A 199 -1.44 -3.47 -7.15
C ALA A 199 -0.98 -2.25 -7.94
N ASP A 200 -0.68 -1.12 -7.27
CA ASP A 200 -0.78 0.16 -7.97
C ASP A 200 0.37 1.14 -7.68
N GLY A 201 1.18 1.39 -8.70
CA GLY A 201 0.93 2.72 -9.27
C GLY A 201 -0.47 2.66 -9.90
N ASP A 202 -1.40 3.54 -9.49
CA ASP A 202 -2.83 3.53 -9.87
C ASP A 202 -2.95 3.37 -11.39
N VAL A 203 -3.46 2.22 -11.85
CA VAL A 203 -3.67 1.97 -13.27
C VAL A 203 -5.08 2.41 -13.63
N GLU A 204 -5.21 3.46 -14.44
CA GLU A 204 -6.45 3.61 -15.21
C GLU A 204 -6.60 2.35 -16.08
N GLN A 205 -7.70 1.60 -15.96
CA GLN A 205 -7.97 0.40 -16.80
C GLN A 205 -8.08 0.69 -18.32
N ARG A 206 -7.72 1.91 -18.72
CA ARG A 206 -7.74 2.41 -20.08
C ARG A 206 -6.34 2.33 -20.67
N TYR A 207 -6.25 1.82 -21.88
CA TYR A 207 -5.05 1.92 -22.69
C TYR A 207 -5.31 2.84 -23.88
N TRP A 208 -4.25 3.49 -24.35
CA TRP A 208 -4.27 4.32 -25.55
C TRP A 208 -3.52 3.57 -26.63
N GLN A 209 -4.21 3.26 -27.74
CA GLN A 209 -3.63 2.50 -28.83
C GLN A 209 -3.23 3.42 -29.97
N ALA A 210 -1.98 3.32 -30.39
CA ALA A 210 -1.46 4.02 -31.55
C ALA A 210 -1.83 3.32 -32.86
N ALA A 211 -1.72 4.04 -33.99
CA ALA A 211 -2.05 3.52 -35.32
C ALA A 211 -1.26 2.26 -35.71
N ASN A 212 -0.04 2.11 -35.19
CA ASN A 212 0.82 0.94 -35.43
C ASN A 212 0.54 -0.25 -34.47
N GLY A 213 -0.48 -0.14 -33.61
CA GLY A 213 -0.91 -1.19 -32.70
C GLY A 213 -0.23 -1.19 -31.32
N VAL A 214 0.77 -0.32 -31.08
CA VAL A 214 1.39 -0.16 -29.75
C VAL A 214 0.35 0.38 -28.78
N GLN A 215 0.26 -0.23 -27.60
CA GLN A 215 -0.63 0.22 -26.54
C GLN A 215 0.18 0.90 -25.44
N PHE A 216 -0.36 1.99 -24.94
CA PHE A 216 0.21 2.80 -23.88
C PHE A 216 -0.70 2.77 -22.66
N TYR A 217 -0.07 2.77 -21.50
CA TYR A 217 -0.69 2.78 -20.18
C TYR A 217 0.03 3.87 -19.38
N PHE A 218 -0.64 4.52 -18.43
CA PHE A 218 0.09 5.30 -17.44
C PHE A 218 -0.36 4.94 -16.03
N TYR A 219 0.61 5.02 -15.10
CA TYR A 219 0.50 4.57 -13.73
C TYR A 219 0.73 5.77 -12.81
N THR A 220 -0.10 5.94 -11.78
CA THR A 220 0.12 6.96 -10.74
C THR A 220 0.75 6.36 -9.51
N PHE A 221 2.01 6.66 -9.24
CA PHE A 221 2.67 6.19 -8.03
C PHE A 221 2.60 7.26 -6.94
N GLN A 222 2.19 6.86 -5.74
CA GLN A 222 2.02 7.74 -4.58
C GLN A 222 3.35 7.98 -3.82
N TRP A 223 4.40 8.26 -4.59
CA TRP A 223 5.68 8.75 -4.08
C TRP A 223 6.36 9.65 -5.11
N GLY A 224 6.98 10.74 -4.64
CA GLY A 224 7.58 11.77 -5.49
C GLY A 224 8.98 11.43 -5.99
N LEU A 225 9.35 12.01 -7.13
CA LEU A 225 10.70 11.91 -7.71
C LEU A 225 11.38 13.29 -7.71
N GLN A 226 12.69 13.30 -7.43
CA GLN A 226 13.54 14.47 -7.66
C GLN A 226 14.08 14.40 -9.08
N LEU A 227 13.41 15.10 -10.00
CA LEU A 227 13.71 15.08 -11.43
C LEU A 227 14.55 16.29 -11.80
N TYR A 228 15.59 16.04 -12.60
CA TYR A 228 16.44 17.08 -13.17
C TYR A 228 16.36 16.98 -14.68
N SER A 229 16.08 18.10 -15.34
CA SER A 229 16.20 18.19 -16.79
C SER A 229 17.38 19.08 -17.18
N PRO A 230 18.45 18.50 -17.74
CA PRO A 230 19.52 19.27 -18.37
C PRO A 230 19.11 19.82 -19.75
N GLU A 231 18.11 19.21 -20.39
CA GLU A 231 17.73 19.48 -21.78
C GLU A 231 16.59 20.50 -21.91
N TYR A 232 15.71 20.59 -20.92
CA TYR A 232 14.56 21.49 -20.93
C TYR A 232 14.83 22.63 -19.94
N ASP A 233 14.97 23.87 -20.44
CA ASP A 233 14.97 25.11 -19.61
C ASP A 233 13.54 25.42 -19.08
N VAL A 234 12.88 24.38 -18.56
CA VAL A 234 11.53 24.41 -18.02
C VAL A 234 11.61 24.06 -16.56
N LYS A 235 10.95 24.85 -15.71
CA LYS A 235 10.90 24.60 -14.28
C LYS A 235 10.02 23.39 -13.97
N ILE A 236 10.66 22.31 -13.51
CA ILE A 236 10.01 21.09 -13.05
C ILE A 236 9.59 21.24 -11.59
N LEU A 237 8.38 20.77 -11.29
CA LEU A 237 7.83 20.69 -9.95
C LEU A 237 8.35 19.42 -9.27
N ASN A 238 9.17 19.58 -8.23
CA ASN A 238 9.84 18.49 -7.50
C ASN A 238 9.35 18.35 -6.05
N ASP A 239 8.44 19.22 -5.62
CA ASP A 239 7.77 19.25 -4.32
C ASP A 239 6.39 18.56 -4.37
N ILE A 240 6.25 17.55 -5.22
CA ILE A 240 5.09 16.64 -5.28
C ILE A 240 5.45 15.28 -4.67
N ASP A 241 4.47 14.65 -4.04
CA ASP A 241 4.60 13.35 -3.36
C ASP A 241 4.10 12.18 -4.23
N TRP A 242 4.01 12.38 -5.54
CA TRP A 242 3.63 11.38 -6.52
C TRP A 242 4.41 11.55 -7.83
N HIS A 243 4.41 10.52 -8.67
CA HIS A 243 4.90 10.62 -10.05
C HIS A 243 4.06 9.74 -10.98
N LEU A 244 4.10 10.04 -12.28
CA LEU A 244 3.47 9.21 -13.30
C LEU A 244 4.51 8.49 -14.14
N GLU A 245 4.21 7.25 -14.53
CA GLU A 245 5.01 6.47 -15.47
C GLU A 245 4.14 6.05 -16.66
N ILE A 246 4.57 6.36 -17.87
CA ILE A 246 3.97 5.88 -19.11
C ILE A 246 4.68 4.58 -19.49
N ARG A 247 3.93 3.51 -19.73
CA ARG A 247 4.42 2.21 -20.19
C ARG A 247 3.86 1.87 -21.55
N SER A 248 4.62 1.13 -22.35
CA SER A 248 4.19 0.67 -23.67
C SER A 248 4.33 -0.85 -23.82
N THR A 249 3.56 -1.45 -24.74
CA THR A 249 3.65 -2.88 -25.05
C THR A 249 4.94 -3.29 -25.75
N ILE A 250 5.73 -2.32 -26.21
CA ILE A 250 7.06 -2.55 -26.80
C ILE A 250 8.19 -2.45 -25.77
N GLY A 251 7.87 -2.38 -24.47
CA GLY A 251 8.84 -2.44 -23.39
C GLY A 251 9.58 -1.12 -23.09
N ILE A 252 9.11 0.00 -23.63
CA ILE A 252 9.65 1.32 -23.32
C ILE A 252 8.76 1.97 -22.25
N CYS A 253 9.41 2.46 -21.19
CA CYS A 253 8.78 3.21 -20.10
C CYS A 253 9.35 4.63 -20.01
N MET A 254 8.51 5.60 -19.63
CA MET A 254 8.91 7.01 -19.47
C MET A 254 8.34 7.58 -18.18
N ILE A 255 9.18 8.27 -17.43
CA ILE A 255 8.73 9.06 -16.28
C ILE A 255 8.18 10.40 -16.79
N VAL A 256 7.02 10.78 -16.29
CA VAL A 256 6.41 12.09 -16.56
C VAL A 256 6.86 13.06 -15.48
N SER A 257 7.62 14.07 -15.89
CA SER A 257 7.87 15.26 -15.09
C SER A 257 6.71 16.23 -15.22
N VAL A 258 6.47 17.05 -14.19
CA VAL A 258 5.38 18.02 -14.17
C VAL A 258 5.97 19.43 -14.18
N SER A 259 5.51 20.27 -15.11
CA SER A 259 5.88 21.69 -15.12
C SER A 259 5.08 22.50 -14.10
N GLU A 260 5.54 23.71 -13.79
CA GLU A 260 4.75 24.67 -13.00
C GLU A 260 3.40 25.05 -13.66
N TRP A 261 3.20 24.72 -14.94
CA TRP A 261 1.96 24.94 -15.67
C TRP A 261 1.01 23.74 -15.64
N ALA A 262 1.22 22.78 -14.71
CA ALA A 262 0.46 21.54 -14.63
C ALA A 262 0.43 20.76 -15.96
N ALA A 263 1.47 20.94 -16.78
CA ALA A 263 1.63 20.26 -18.07
C ALA A 263 2.69 19.15 -17.94
N PRO A 264 2.46 17.98 -18.58
CA PRO A 264 3.41 16.89 -18.57
C PRO A 264 4.64 17.20 -19.43
N ILE A 265 5.80 16.73 -18.96
CA ILE A 265 7.08 16.76 -19.67
C ILE A 265 7.65 15.35 -19.63
N TYR A 266 8.00 14.81 -20.78
CA TYR A 266 8.67 13.52 -20.92
C TYR A 266 9.58 13.57 -22.16
N PRO A 267 10.64 12.75 -22.20
CA PRO A 267 11.58 12.77 -23.32
C PRO A 267 10.90 12.40 -24.63
N THR A 268 11.39 12.99 -25.73
CA THR A 268 10.98 12.55 -27.06
C THR A 268 11.68 11.22 -27.36
N VAL A 269 10.90 10.16 -27.56
CA VAL A 269 11.41 8.84 -27.95
C VAL A 269 11.17 8.65 -29.44
N GLU A 270 12.22 8.38 -30.20
CA GLU A 270 12.16 8.27 -31.66
C GLU A 270 11.11 7.23 -32.11
N ASN A 271 11.06 6.07 -31.43
CA ASN A 271 10.09 5.00 -31.68
C ASN A 271 8.62 5.43 -31.49
N PHE A 272 8.37 6.52 -30.76
CA PHE A 272 7.04 7.02 -30.48
C PHE A 272 6.62 8.19 -31.37
N ARG A 273 7.51 8.75 -32.19
CA ARG A 273 7.26 9.98 -32.95
C ARG A 273 6.03 9.89 -33.86
N ASP A 274 5.90 8.77 -34.56
CA ASP A 274 4.77 8.47 -35.46
C ASP A 274 3.71 7.57 -34.80
N SER A 275 3.92 7.25 -33.52
CA SER A 275 3.18 6.22 -32.77
C SER A 275 2.60 6.75 -31.46
N TRP A 276 2.50 8.07 -31.30
CA TRP A 276 1.89 8.65 -30.11
C TRP A 276 0.36 8.63 -30.26
N PRO A 277 -0.38 8.02 -29.33
CA PRO A 277 -1.82 7.91 -29.47
C PRO A 277 -2.54 9.22 -29.12
N ASP A 278 -3.57 9.55 -29.89
CA ASP A 278 -4.47 10.69 -29.63
C ASP A 278 -5.15 10.53 -28.26
N GLY A 279 -5.28 11.62 -27.51
CA GLY A 279 -5.97 11.63 -26.22
C GLY A 279 -5.13 11.19 -25.01
N LEU A 280 -3.93 10.64 -25.21
CA LEU A 280 -3.06 10.21 -24.09
C LEU A 280 -2.50 11.42 -23.33
N THR A 281 -2.03 12.43 -24.04
CA THR A 281 -1.48 13.64 -23.41
C THR A 281 -2.56 14.41 -22.65
N GLU A 282 -3.77 14.47 -23.17
CA GLU A 282 -4.94 15.07 -22.51
C GLU A 282 -5.29 14.32 -21.23
N ALA A 283 -5.29 12.99 -21.26
CA ALA A 283 -5.57 12.16 -20.09
C ALA A 283 -4.52 12.33 -18.98
N ILE A 284 -3.22 12.31 -19.34
CA ILE A 284 -2.14 12.56 -18.40
C ILE A 284 -2.25 13.96 -17.81
N THR A 285 -2.56 14.97 -18.63
CA THR A 285 -2.73 16.35 -18.16
C THR A 285 -3.90 16.47 -17.17
N ALA A 286 -5.03 15.82 -17.46
CA ALA A 286 -6.17 15.77 -16.55
C ALA A 286 -5.81 15.12 -15.21
N ARG A 287 -5.09 13.99 -15.25
CA ARG A 287 -4.63 13.30 -14.03
C ARG A 287 -3.65 14.16 -13.20
N ILE A 288 -2.71 14.84 -13.85
CA ILE A 288 -1.81 15.78 -13.18
C ILE A 288 -2.60 16.87 -12.45
N ARG A 289 -3.62 17.46 -13.10
CA ARG A 289 -4.44 18.50 -12.49
C ARG A 289 -5.24 17.98 -11.30
N GLU A 290 -5.84 16.80 -11.44
CA GLU A 290 -6.55 16.13 -10.34
C GLU A 290 -5.65 15.96 -9.11
N LEU A 291 -4.43 15.47 -9.29
CA LEU A 291 -3.48 15.24 -8.20
C LEU A 291 -2.91 16.56 -7.62
N LEU A 292 -2.72 17.58 -8.46
CA LEU A 292 -2.29 18.90 -8.01
C LEU A 292 -3.39 19.66 -7.29
N GLU A 293 -4.68 19.38 -7.51
CA GLU A 293 -5.76 20.10 -6.84
C GLU A 293 -5.68 19.98 -5.31
N ALA A 294 -5.19 18.85 -4.80
CA ALA A 294 -5.03 18.61 -3.37
C ALA A 294 -3.84 19.37 -2.74
N THR A 295 -2.74 19.54 -3.49
CA THR A 295 -1.45 20.02 -2.94
C THR A 295 -1.05 21.40 -3.46
N HIS A 296 -1.38 21.70 -4.72
CA HIS A 296 -1.03 22.90 -5.45
C HIS A 296 -2.22 23.49 -6.26
N PRO A 297 -3.40 23.71 -5.65
CA PRO A 297 -4.61 24.17 -6.36
C PRO A 297 -4.44 25.52 -7.09
N HIS A 298 -3.49 26.35 -6.64
CA HIS A 298 -3.17 27.61 -7.30
C HIS A 298 -2.55 27.41 -8.70
N LEU A 299 -1.80 26.32 -8.91
CA LEU A 299 -1.21 26.00 -10.23
C LEU A 299 -2.28 25.55 -11.22
N VAL A 300 -3.25 24.75 -10.76
CA VAL A 300 -4.38 24.29 -11.57
C VAL A 300 -5.24 25.47 -12.01
N ARG A 301 -5.68 26.30 -11.05
CA ARG A 301 -6.47 27.52 -11.33
C ARG A 301 -5.77 28.45 -12.31
N ARG A 302 -4.45 28.60 -12.18
CA ARG A 302 -3.62 29.40 -13.09
C ARG A 302 -3.61 28.83 -14.50
N ALA A 303 -3.44 27.52 -14.65
CA ALA A 303 -3.43 26.86 -15.95
C ALA A 303 -4.80 26.99 -16.65
N GLU A 304 -5.89 26.72 -15.94
CA GLU A 304 -7.26 26.82 -16.48
C GLU A 304 -7.63 28.25 -16.89
N TRP A 305 -7.26 29.23 -16.07
CA TRP A 305 -7.44 30.64 -16.45
C TRP A 305 -6.65 30.96 -17.73
N ALA A 306 -5.39 30.54 -17.82
CA ALA A 306 -4.57 30.80 -19.00
C ALA A 306 -5.11 30.10 -20.27
N GLU A 307 -5.78 28.96 -20.13
CA GLU A 307 -6.47 28.27 -21.24
C GLU A 307 -7.71 29.04 -21.69
N SER A 308 -8.44 29.68 -20.77
CA SER A 308 -9.61 30.49 -21.07
C SER A 308 -9.29 31.79 -21.82
N VAL A 309 -8.04 32.29 -21.70
CA VAL A 309 -7.59 33.50 -22.40
C VAL A 309 -7.17 33.15 -23.82
N LEU A 310 -8.02 33.52 -24.78
CA LEU A 310 -7.76 33.32 -26.21
C LEU A 310 -6.51 34.08 -26.67
N ALA A 311 -5.70 33.45 -27.52
CA ALA A 311 -4.50 34.08 -28.06
C ALA A 311 -4.81 35.40 -28.78
N GLY A 312 -5.93 35.46 -29.52
CA GLY A 312 -6.34 36.66 -30.27
C GLY A 312 -6.74 37.87 -29.41
N SER A 313 -7.00 37.70 -28.11
CA SER A 313 -7.29 38.82 -27.19
C SER A 313 -6.04 39.33 -26.46
N LEU A 314 -4.87 38.72 -26.70
CA LEU A 314 -3.64 39.12 -26.06
C LEU A 314 -3.18 40.50 -26.57
N PRO A 315 -2.58 41.35 -25.71
CA PRO A 315 -2.04 42.67 -26.05
C PRO A 315 -0.71 42.59 -26.82
N LEU A 316 -0.75 41.88 -27.95
CA LEU A 316 0.34 41.64 -28.90
C LEU A 316 0.07 42.40 -30.21
N LYS A 317 1.09 42.47 -31.07
CA LYS A 317 0.90 43.02 -32.43
C LYS A 317 0.03 42.06 -33.23
N GLU A 318 -0.84 42.58 -34.09
CA GLU A 318 -1.71 41.79 -34.97
C GLU A 318 -0.94 40.74 -35.77
N GLN A 319 0.21 41.14 -36.36
CA GLN A 319 1.12 40.21 -37.03
C GLN A 319 1.57 39.03 -36.15
N HIS A 320 1.81 39.25 -34.85
CA HIS A 320 2.18 38.16 -33.95
C HIS A 320 0.99 37.24 -33.65
N LEU A 321 -0.22 37.79 -33.54
CA LEU A 321 -1.45 37.02 -33.33
C LEU A 321 -1.73 36.10 -34.53
N ASP A 322 -1.57 36.62 -35.74
CA ASP A 322 -1.73 35.83 -36.97
C ASP A 322 -0.73 34.66 -37.03
N LEU A 323 0.54 34.93 -36.70
CA LEU A 323 1.58 33.90 -36.66
C LEU A 323 1.31 32.83 -35.59
N LEU A 324 0.83 33.23 -34.41
CA LEU A 324 0.42 32.29 -33.35
C LEU A 324 -0.74 31.41 -33.82
N SER A 325 -1.78 32.01 -34.40
CA SER A 325 -2.93 31.27 -34.92
C SER A 325 -2.52 30.31 -36.04
N ALA A 326 -1.66 30.73 -36.96
CA ALA A 326 -1.13 29.89 -38.03
C ALA A 326 -0.29 28.71 -37.51
N ALA A 327 0.33 28.84 -36.34
CA ALA A 327 1.09 27.79 -35.67
C ALA A 327 0.23 26.85 -34.80
N GLY A 328 -1.09 27.06 -34.76
CA GLY A 328 -2.02 26.30 -33.91
C GLY A 328 -1.97 26.70 -32.44
N ILE A 329 -1.52 27.91 -32.12
CA ILE A 329 -1.50 28.46 -30.76
C ILE A 329 -2.76 29.31 -30.56
N HIS A 330 -3.70 28.78 -29.76
CA HIS A 330 -5.04 29.36 -29.62
C HIS A 330 -5.30 29.97 -28.25
N SER A 331 -4.46 29.69 -27.26
CA SER A 331 -4.61 30.18 -25.88
C SER A 331 -3.33 30.84 -25.36
N MET A 332 -3.44 31.63 -24.30
CA MET A 332 -2.29 32.13 -23.56
C MET A 332 -1.50 30.98 -22.93
N PHE A 333 -2.18 29.95 -22.45
CA PHE A 333 -1.58 28.73 -21.91
C PHE A 333 -0.57 28.11 -22.88
N ASP A 334 -0.90 28.04 -24.17
CA ASP A 334 0.01 27.52 -25.19
C ASP A 334 1.28 28.36 -25.39
N VAL A 335 1.25 29.65 -25.06
CA VAL A 335 2.43 30.51 -25.11
C VAL A 335 3.30 30.29 -23.87
N VAL A 336 2.70 30.36 -22.68
CA VAL A 336 3.42 30.41 -21.39
C VAL A 336 3.94 29.06 -20.90
N ARG A 337 3.36 27.95 -21.35
CA ARG A 337 3.86 26.60 -21.00
C ARG A 337 5.14 26.20 -21.73
N ARG A 338 5.61 27.01 -22.69
CA ARG A 338 6.76 26.74 -23.54
C ARG A 338 7.91 27.67 -23.19
N THR A 339 9.14 27.19 -23.33
CA THR A 339 10.31 28.07 -23.31
C THR A 339 10.28 29.00 -24.53
N PRO A 340 10.93 30.17 -24.46
CA PRO A 340 11.06 31.05 -25.61
C PRO A 340 11.68 30.36 -26.83
N ASP A 341 12.63 29.44 -26.63
CA ASP A 341 13.26 28.66 -27.69
C ASP A 341 12.27 27.69 -28.35
N ALA A 342 11.49 26.93 -27.56
CA ALA A 342 10.46 26.05 -28.08
C ALA A 342 9.34 26.82 -28.80
N LEU A 343 9.03 28.04 -28.35
CA LEU A 343 8.06 28.93 -29.00
C LEU A 343 8.59 29.44 -30.35
N ALA A 344 9.88 29.80 -30.44
CA ALA A 344 10.51 30.23 -31.67
C ALA A 344 10.57 29.09 -32.72
N GLU A 345 10.83 27.86 -32.28
CA GLU A 345 10.84 26.68 -33.15
C GLU A 345 9.43 26.34 -33.68
N LYS A 346 8.40 26.47 -32.82
CA LYS A 346 7.02 26.15 -33.19
C LYS A 346 6.39 27.18 -34.13
N VAL A 347 6.67 28.47 -33.95
CA VAL A 347 6.01 29.56 -34.68
C VAL A 347 6.89 30.03 -35.84
N LYS A 348 6.60 29.55 -37.05
CA LYS A 348 7.34 29.95 -38.26
C LYS A 348 7.25 31.47 -38.44
N GLY A 349 8.41 32.15 -38.37
CA GLY A 349 8.50 33.61 -38.46
C GLY A 349 8.80 34.30 -37.13
N PHE A 350 8.79 33.59 -36.01
CA PHE A 350 9.34 34.10 -34.75
C PHE A 350 10.86 33.90 -34.72
N GLY A 351 11.60 35.00 -34.56
CA GLY A 351 12.96 34.94 -34.03
C GLY A 351 12.95 34.82 -32.52
N ILE A 352 14.07 34.38 -31.92
CA ILE A 352 14.19 34.20 -30.47
C ILE A 352 13.89 35.48 -29.67
N SER A 353 14.24 36.66 -30.21
CA SER A 353 13.93 37.95 -29.57
C SER A 353 12.42 38.21 -29.52
N THR A 354 11.71 37.93 -30.62
CA THR A 354 10.26 38.03 -30.70
C THR A 354 9.59 37.04 -29.76
N ALA A 355 10.04 35.79 -29.74
CA ALA A 355 9.51 34.77 -28.85
C ALA A 355 9.68 35.15 -27.37
N ARG A 356 10.86 35.66 -26.97
CA ARG A 356 11.09 36.19 -25.61
C ARG A 356 10.18 37.37 -25.28
N GLN A 357 9.98 38.30 -26.22
CA GLN A 357 9.10 39.44 -26.00
C GLN A 357 7.64 39.02 -25.82
N VAL A 358 7.15 38.11 -26.67
CA VAL A 358 5.78 37.57 -26.59
C VAL A 358 5.58 36.80 -25.29
N HIS A 359 6.51 35.89 -24.96
CA HIS A 359 6.47 35.12 -23.72
C HIS A 359 6.49 36.03 -22.48
N ALA A 360 7.38 37.02 -22.43
CA ALA A 360 7.48 37.95 -21.31
C ALA A 360 6.21 38.79 -21.12
N LYS A 361 5.55 39.21 -22.21
CA LYS A 361 4.27 39.91 -22.15
C LYS A 361 3.18 39.03 -21.54
N CYS A 362 3.06 37.78 -21.99
CA CYS A 362 2.07 36.85 -21.44
C CYS A 362 2.35 36.54 -19.96
N MET A 363 3.61 36.32 -19.58
CA MET A 363 4.01 36.15 -18.18
C MET A 363 3.72 37.38 -17.31
N GLY A 364 3.74 38.59 -17.89
CA GLY A 364 3.31 39.82 -17.20
C GLY A 364 1.83 39.76 -16.81
N LEU A 365 0.95 39.38 -17.73
CA LEU A 365 -0.48 39.22 -17.47
C LEU A 365 -0.76 38.16 -16.40
N VAL A 366 0.00 37.07 -16.40
CA VAL A 366 -0.10 36.02 -15.38
C VAL A 366 0.20 36.59 -14.00
N LYS A 367 1.28 37.38 -13.85
CA LYS A 367 1.64 37.99 -12.57
C LYS A 367 0.57 38.97 -12.07
N ASP A 368 0.01 39.77 -12.99
CA ASP A 368 -1.07 40.71 -12.64
C ASP A 368 -2.32 39.96 -12.16
N TRP A 369 -2.67 38.85 -12.82
CA TRP A 369 -3.76 37.98 -12.39
C TRP A 369 -3.49 37.31 -11.03
N GLU A 370 -2.30 36.74 -10.82
CA GLU A 370 -1.91 36.12 -9.55
C GLU A 370 -1.97 37.12 -8.38
N LEU A 371 -1.57 38.37 -8.62
CA LEU A 371 -1.66 39.44 -7.63
C LEU A 371 -3.12 39.77 -7.29
N ALA A 372 -3.99 39.86 -8.29
CA ALA A 372 -5.42 40.11 -8.10
C ALA A 372 -6.11 38.97 -7.33
N GLN A 373 -5.76 37.71 -7.62
CA GLN A 373 -6.29 36.55 -6.87
C GLN A 373 -5.89 36.59 -5.40
N LYS A 374 -4.62 36.87 -5.09
CA LYS A 374 -4.13 36.99 -3.71
C LYS A 374 -4.84 38.10 -2.92
N GLN A 375 -5.17 39.21 -3.59
CA GLN A 375 -5.93 40.29 -2.95
C GLN A 375 -7.38 39.89 -2.68
N ASN A 376 -8.00 39.13 -3.57
CA ASN A 376 -9.37 38.62 -3.39
C ASN A 376 -9.47 37.53 -2.31
N GLU A 377 -8.43 36.71 -2.12
CA GLU A 377 -8.40 35.67 -1.07
C GLU A 377 -8.09 36.24 0.33
N ALA A 378 -7.52 37.44 0.42
CA ALA A 378 -7.17 38.10 1.67
C ALA A 378 -8.26 39.05 2.21
N ALA A 379 -9.28 39.34 1.39
CA ALA A 379 -10.45 40.16 1.73
C ALA A 379 -11.62 39.26 2.13
#